data_AF-A0A8T2XUB0-F1
#
_entry.id   AF-A0A8T2XUB0-F1
#
_cell.length_a   1.000
_cell.length_b   1.000
_cell.length_c   1.000
_cell.angle_alpha   90.00
_cell.angle_beta   90.00
_cell.angle_gamma   90.00
#
_symmetry.space_group_name_H-M   'P 1'
#
loop_
_entity.id
_entity.type
_entity.pdbx_description
1 polymer ?
#
loop_
_entity_poly.entity_id
_entity_poly.type
_entity_poly.pdbx_seq_one_letter_code
_entity_poly.pdbx_strand_id
1 'polypeptide(L)'
;MLDYLGKSSDTDSSSPAEFLLSRSSRKTLIYLVLTLYRMYPDYDFSAVNAHQFFTEESWDSFKQIFDSYMFEASRAWIEENEGSSLLETLYKALDEVVKLSECEIYSYDPDSDADPSLEKGAIWSFNFFFYNRKLKRVVSFRFCCFSNLVAEGFLMDDSSYEEDGEIFDDMDM
;
A
#
# COMPACT_ATOMS: atom_id res chain seq x y z
N MET A 1 28.47 39.69 -31.47
CA MET A 1 27.41 38.78 -31.93
C MET A 1 28.08 37.43 -32.12
N LEU A 2 27.98 36.42 -31.26
CA LEU A 2 27.10 36.16 -30.12
C LEU A 2 27.91 35.35 -29.09
N ASP A 3 27.76 35.71 -27.82
CA ASP A 3 27.94 34.84 -26.67
C ASP A 3 27.04 33.60 -26.81
N TYR A 4 27.42 32.47 -26.20
CA TYR A 4 26.60 31.74 -25.23
C TYR A 4 27.29 30.42 -24.86
N LEU A 5 28.04 30.51 -23.77
CA LEU A 5 28.24 29.42 -22.83
C LEU A 5 26.88 28.85 -22.40
N GLY A 6 26.80 27.52 -22.37
CA GLY A 6 25.68 26.80 -21.79
C GLY A 6 25.99 25.32 -21.74
N LYS A 7 26.96 24.94 -20.91
CA LYS A 7 27.18 23.56 -20.49
C LYS A 7 25.85 23.04 -19.92
N SER A 8 25.16 22.19 -20.67
CA SER A 8 24.10 21.36 -20.12
C SER A 8 24.79 20.43 -19.12
N SER A 9 24.58 20.68 -17.82
CA SER A 9 24.87 19.66 -16.83
C SER A 9 23.80 18.60 -16.99
N ASP A 10 24.20 17.41 -17.40
CA ASP A 10 23.42 16.19 -17.24
C ASP A 10 23.22 15.96 -15.73
N THR A 11 22.25 16.66 -15.16
CA THR A 11 21.53 16.13 -14.00
C THR A 11 20.52 15.15 -14.58
N ASP A 12 20.99 13.92 -14.83
CA ASP A 12 20.11 12.76 -14.87
C ASP A 12 19.38 12.76 -13.53
N SER A 13 18.16 13.29 -13.54
CA SER A 13 17.18 13.06 -12.49
C SER A 13 16.87 11.57 -12.56
N SER A 14 17.64 10.77 -11.82
CA SER A 14 17.43 9.35 -11.73
C SER A 14 15.99 9.14 -11.27
N SER A 15 15.21 8.48 -12.11
CA SER A 15 13.81 8.17 -11.80
C SER A 15 13.79 7.32 -10.51
N PRO A 16 12.78 7.45 -9.63
CA PRO A 16 12.61 6.57 -8.47
C PRO A 16 12.73 5.07 -8.84
N ALA A 17 12.32 4.72 -10.07
CA ALA A 17 12.47 3.38 -10.62
C ALA A 17 13.94 2.93 -10.81
N GLU A 18 14.87 3.85 -11.11
CA GLU A 18 16.30 3.53 -11.30
C GLU A 18 17.03 3.24 -9.99
N PHE A 19 16.64 3.90 -8.89
CA PHE A 19 17.21 3.65 -7.56
C PHE A 19 16.92 2.23 -7.05
N LEU A 20 15.78 1.66 -7.43
CA LEU A 20 15.38 0.30 -7.06
C LEU A 20 16.10 -0.80 -7.88
N LEU A 21 16.84 -0.44 -8.93
CA LEU A 21 17.64 -1.38 -9.74
C LEU A 21 19.01 -1.70 -9.13
N SER A 22 19.39 -1.04 -8.02
CA SER A 22 20.62 -1.37 -7.30
C SER A 22 20.62 -2.84 -6.83
N ARG A 23 21.80 -3.47 -6.77
CA ARG A 23 21.92 -4.88 -6.33
C ARG A 23 21.42 -5.10 -4.89
N SER A 24 21.45 -4.08 -4.04
CA SER A 24 20.90 -4.14 -2.68
C SER A 24 19.38 -4.07 -2.68
N SER A 25 18.81 -3.23 -3.54
CA SER A 25 17.37 -3.00 -3.71
C SER A 25 16.65 -4.22 -4.31
N ARG A 26 17.32 -4.98 -5.18
CA ARG A 26 16.77 -6.24 -5.74
C ARG A 26 16.38 -7.28 -4.69
N LYS A 27 17.14 -7.39 -3.58
CA LYS A 27 16.77 -8.31 -2.49
C LYS A 27 15.56 -7.81 -1.73
N THR A 28 15.49 -6.52 -1.45
CA THR A 28 14.34 -5.90 -0.78
C THR A 28 13.07 -6.12 -1.59
N LEU A 29 13.13 -5.84 -2.90
CA LEU A 29 12.03 -6.05 -3.81
C LEU A 29 11.46 -7.48 -3.77
N ILE A 30 12.32 -8.50 -3.67
CA ILE A 30 11.86 -9.90 -3.54
C ILE A 30 10.97 -10.06 -2.31
N TYR A 31 11.35 -9.51 -1.15
CA TYR A 31 10.55 -9.63 0.07
C TYR A 31 9.23 -8.84 -0.03
N LEU A 32 9.25 -7.66 -0.66
CA LEU A 32 8.04 -6.87 -0.86
C LEU A 32 7.05 -7.59 -1.77
N VAL A 33 7.50 -8.09 -2.93
CA VAL A 33 6.66 -8.84 -3.87
C VAL A 33 6.18 -10.16 -3.27
N LEU A 34 7.02 -10.88 -2.51
CA LEU A 34 6.56 -12.08 -1.78
C LEU A 34 5.49 -11.75 -0.74
N THR A 35 5.56 -10.56 -0.13
CA THR A 35 4.53 -10.10 0.80
C THR A 35 3.22 -9.87 0.06
N LEU A 36 3.25 -9.24 -1.12
CA LEU A 36 2.08 -9.08 -1.98
C LEU A 36 1.47 -10.43 -2.38
N TYR A 37 2.27 -11.38 -2.86
CA TYR A 37 1.78 -12.75 -3.15
C TYR A 37 1.22 -13.47 -1.92
N ARG A 38 1.71 -13.15 -0.72
CA ARG A 38 1.15 -13.73 0.51
C ARG A 38 -0.19 -13.10 0.89
N MET A 39 -0.38 -11.82 0.59
CA MET A 39 -1.63 -11.10 0.82
C MET A 39 -2.69 -11.46 -0.22
N TYR A 40 -2.27 -11.65 -1.47
CA TYR A 40 -3.14 -11.95 -2.61
C TYR A 40 -2.58 -13.13 -3.43
N PRO A 41 -2.77 -14.37 -2.96
CA PRO A 41 -2.17 -15.56 -3.59
C PRO A 41 -2.59 -15.80 -5.03
N ASP A 42 -3.79 -15.35 -5.40
CA ASP A 42 -4.40 -15.61 -6.71
C ASP A 42 -4.12 -14.50 -7.74
N TYR A 43 -3.46 -13.41 -7.33
CA TYR A 43 -3.10 -12.31 -8.22
C TYR A 43 -1.69 -12.44 -8.77
N ASP A 44 -1.54 -12.29 -10.08
CA ASP A 44 -0.24 -12.35 -10.75
C ASP A 44 0.48 -11.00 -10.73
N PHE A 45 1.29 -10.77 -9.69
CA PHE A 45 2.13 -9.58 -9.58
C PHE A 45 3.28 -9.54 -10.60
N SER A 46 3.55 -10.63 -11.33
CA SER A 46 4.59 -10.65 -12.36
C SER A 46 4.13 -9.94 -13.64
N ALA A 47 2.84 -10.02 -13.97
CA ALA A 47 2.27 -9.37 -15.16
C ALA A 47 2.31 -7.84 -15.06
N VAL A 48 2.28 -7.29 -13.84
CA VAL A 48 2.15 -5.85 -13.60
C VAL A 48 3.46 -5.12 -13.28
N ASN A 49 4.61 -5.78 -13.36
CA ASN A 49 5.90 -5.17 -13.00
C ASN A 49 5.85 -4.48 -11.62
N ALA A 50 5.32 -5.16 -10.59
CA ALA A 50 5.07 -4.59 -9.24
C ALA A 50 6.25 -3.81 -8.63
N HIS A 51 7.48 -4.09 -9.08
CA HIS A 51 8.68 -3.34 -8.72
C HIS A 51 8.70 -1.87 -9.11
N GLN A 52 7.90 -1.47 -10.11
CA GLN A 52 7.80 -0.08 -10.58
C GLN A 52 6.87 0.76 -9.71
N PHE A 53 6.03 0.12 -8.89
CA PHE A 53 5.01 0.75 -8.06
C PHE A 53 5.41 0.93 -6.60
N PHE A 54 6.60 0.45 -6.24
CA PHE A 54 7.17 0.73 -4.93
C PHE A 54 7.94 2.05 -4.95
N THR A 55 7.69 2.89 -3.95
CA THR A 55 8.48 4.09 -3.69
C THR A 55 9.10 4.00 -2.30
N GLU A 56 10.37 4.36 -2.16
CA GLU A 56 11.03 4.39 -0.85
C GLU A 56 10.62 5.64 -0.09
N GLU A 57 10.26 5.46 1.18
CA GLU A 57 9.72 6.50 2.05
C GLU A 57 10.56 6.68 3.30
N SER A 58 10.49 7.87 3.88
CA SER A 58 11.04 8.13 5.22
C SER A 58 9.95 8.00 6.28
N TRP A 59 10.38 7.77 7.53
CA TRP A 59 9.45 7.75 8.66
C TRP A 59 8.74 9.11 8.83
N ASP A 60 9.41 10.22 8.52
CA ASP A 60 8.80 11.55 8.59
C ASP A 60 7.76 11.76 7.48
N SER A 61 8.00 11.23 6.26
CA SER A 61 7.01 11.23 5.17
C SER A 61 5.77 10.44 5.57
N PHE A 62 5.95 9.21 6.09
CA PHE A 62 4.87 8.39 6.61
C PHE A 62 4.06 9.12 7.68
N LYS A 63 4.73 9.76 8.66
CA LYS A 63 4.08 10.52 9.73
C LYS A 63 3.24 11.66 9.19
N GLN A 64 3.76 12.44 8.23
CA GLN A 64 3.01 13.55 7.64
C GLN A 64 1.74 13.07 6.94
N ILE A 65 1.81 11.95 6.22
CA ILE A 65 0.65 11.32 5.59
C ILE A 65 -0.32 10.82 6.68
N PHE A 66 0.18 10.12 7.69
CA PHE A 66 -0.63 9.62 8.79
C PHE A 66 -1.37 10.75 9.51
N ASP A 67 -0.67 11.80 9.92
CA ASP A 67 -1.25 12.93 10.65
C ASP A 67 -2.27 13.70 9.80
N SER A 68 -2.08 13.76 8.48
CA SER A 68 -3.00 14.45 7.57
C SER A 68 -4.27 13.65 7.29
N TYR A 69 -4.13 12.36 6.97
CA TYR A 69 -5.25 11.52 6.49
C TYR A 69 -5.94 10.74 7.62
N MET A 70 -5.21 10.37 8.68
CA MET A 70 -5.75 9.68 9.86
C MET A 70 -6.04 10.66 11.02
N PHE A 71 -6.17 11.96 10.74
CA PHE A 71 -6.44 12.99 11.74
C PHE A 71 -7.70 12.68 12.56
N GLU A 72 -8.83 12.42 11.89
CA GLU A 72 -10.12 12.15 12.52
C GLU A 72 -10.09 10.85 13.34
N ALA A 73 -9.45 9.80 12.82
CA ALA A 73 -9.24 8.54 13.53
C ALA A 73 -8.36 8.72 14.77
N SER A 74 -7.31 9.53 14.67
CA SER A 74 -6.42 9.86 15.79
C SER A 74 -7.14 10.69 16.85
N ARG A 75 -8.05 11.59 16.46
CA ARG A 75 -8.89 12.34 17.40
C ARG A 75 -9.85 11.40 18.14
N ALA A 76 -10.59 10.56 17.42
CA ALA A 76 -11.51 9.59 18.01
C ALA A 76 -10.78 8.64 18.97
N TRP A 77 -9.57 8.19 18.62
CA TRP A 77 -8.75 7.34 19.49
C TRP A 77 -8.45 8.00 20.84
N ILE A 78 -8.10 9.29 20.86
CA ILE A 78 -7.78 10.03 22.09
C ILE A 78 -9.01 10.18 23.00
N GLU A 79 -10.20 10.31 22.42
CA GLU A 79 -11.45 10.39 23.18
C GLU A 79 -11.77 9.07 23.90
N GLU A 80 -11.41 7.92 23.32
CA GLU A 80 -11.65 6.60 23.90
C GLU A 80 -10.48 6.07 24.74
N ASN A 81 -9.24 6.50 24.45
CA ASN A 81 -8.03 6.02 25.09
C ASN A 81 -7.31 7.19 25.78
N GLU A 82 -7.49 7.30 27.09
CA GLU A 82 -6.85 8.32 27.93
C GLU A 82 -5.31 8.15 27.95
N GLY A 83 -4.61 8.79 27.00
CA GLY A 83 -3.22 9.22 27.22
C GLY A 83 -2.15 8.82 26.21
N SER A 84 -2.43 8.03 25.18
CA SER A 84 -1.44 7.77 24.10
C SER A 84 -1.99 8.06 22.72
N SER A 85 -1.23 8.78 21.90
CA SER A 85 -1.62 9.01 20.51
C SER A 85 -1.68 7.69 19.74
N LEU A 86 -2.58 7.63 18.75
CA LEU A 86 -2.69 6.46 17.87
C LEU A 86 -1.35 6.18 17.17
N LEU A 87 -0.67 7.24 16.71
CA LEU A 87 0.63 7.16 16.05
C LEU A 87 1.72 6.60 16.98
N GLU A 88 1.78 7.00 18.25
CA GLU A 88 2.73 6.44 19.21
C GLU A 88 2.45 4.95 19.49
N THR A 89 1.17 4.59 19.56
CA THR A 89 0.75 3.20 19.74
C THR A 89 1.16 2.35 18.55
N LEU A 90 0.93 2.84 17.33
CA LEU A 90 1.38 2.22 16.09
C LEU A 90 2.91 2.09 16.04
N TYR A 91 3.65 3.15 16.40
CA TYR A 91 5.11 3.12 16.45
C TYR A 91 5.62 1.99 17.35
N LYS A 92 5.08 1.89 18.57
CA LYS A 92 5.47 0.84 19.53
C LYS A 92 5.17 -0.56 19.01
N ALA A 93 3.98 -0.76 18.42
CA ALA A 93 3.59 -2.04 17.84
C ALA A 93 4.51 -2.43 16.66
N LEU A 94 4.83 -1.49 15.78
CA LEU A 94 5.77 -1.73 14.68
C LEU A 94 7.18 -2.03 15.20
N ASP A 95 7.69 -1.26 16.17
CA ASP A 95 9.04 -1.44 16.71
C ASP A 95 9.23 -2.78 17.45
N GLU A 96 8.17 -3.28 18.09
CA GLU A 96 8.18 -4.61 18.70
C GLU A 96 8.38 -5.71 17.65
N VAL A 97 7.67 -5.62 16.52
CA VAL A 97 7.64 -6.67 15.50
C VAL A 97 8.82 -6.59 14.54
N VAL A 98 9.22 -5.39 14.11
CA VAL A 98 10.24 -5.22 13.04
C VAL A 98 11.44 -4.38 13.43
N LYS A 99 11.54 -3.82 14.65
CA LYS A 99 12.60 -2.86 15.03
C LYS A 99 12.68 -1.71 14.03
N LEU A 100 11.78 -0.75 14.22
CA LEU A 100 11.42 0.26 13.23
C LEU A 100 12.60 1.16 12.85
N SER A 101 13.52 1.41 13.79
CA SER A 101 14.77 2.16 13.54
C SER A 101 15.74 1.49 12.56
N GLU A 102 15.56 0.20 12.29
CA GLU A 102 16.36 -0.58 11.33
C GLU A 102 15.57 -0.96 10.06
N CYS A 103 14.38 -0.37 9.86
CA CYS A 103 13.53 -0.67 8.72
C CYS A 103 13.80 0.24 7.52
N GLU A 104 13.69 -0.34 6.33
CA GLU A 104 13.43 0.38 5.07
C GLU A 104 11.90 0.49 4.93
N ILE A 105 11.38 1.68 4.60
CA ILE A 105 9.94 1.93 4.48
C ILE A 105 9.61 2.14 3.01
N TYR A 106 8.53 1.53 2.54
CA TYR A 106 8.06 1.66 1.17
C TYR A 106 6.57 1.94 1.12
N SER A 107 6.14 2.75 0.17
CA SER A 107 4.75 2.87 -0.28
C SER A 107 4.55 2.02 -1.53
N TYR A 108 3.37 1.43 -1.69
CA TYR A 108 2.94 0.70 -2.89
C TYR A 108 1.73 1.40 -3.51
N ASP A 109 1.91 1.91 -4.72
CA ASP A 109 0.88 2.64 -5.46
C ASP A 109 0.75 2.05 -6.87
N PRO A 110 -0.16 1.08 -7.09
CA PRO A 110 -0.30 0.42 -8.37
C PRO A 110 -1.05 1.30 -9.38
N ASP A 111 -0.54 1.39 -10.61
CA ASP A 111 -1.18 2.14 -11.70
C ASP A 111 -2.40 1.40 -12.32
N SER A 112 -2.67 0.16 -11.89
CA SER A 112 -3.70 -0.69 -12.48
C SER A 112 -4.96 -0.76 -11.64
N ASP A 113 -6.10 -0.43 -12.24
CA ASP A 113 -7.44 -0.63 -11.65
C ASP A 113 -7.75 -2.10 -11.32
N ALA A 114 -6.97 -3.05 -11.85
CA ALA A 114 -7.10 -4.47 -11.59
C ALA A 114 -6.27 -4.96 -10.40
N ASP A 115 -5.43 -4.10 -9.79
CA ASP A 115 -4.60 -4.50 -8.65
C ASP A 115 -5.47 -4.67 -7.38
N PRO A 116 -5.37 -5.79 -6.67
CA PRO A 116 -6.24 -6.10 -5.53
C PRO A 116 -5.94 -5.27 -4.28
N SER A 117 -4.81 -4.55 -4.25
CA SER A 117 -4.49 -3.59 -3.19
C SER A 117 -5.13 -2.21 -3.42
N LEU A 118 -5.61 -1.94 -4.64
CA LEU A 118 -6.37 -0.75 -4.96
C LEU A 118 -7.82 -0.96 -4.54
N GLU A 119 -8.24 -0.20 -3.53
CA GLU A 119 -9.60 -0.34 -3.01
C GLU A 119 -10.57 0.51 -3.84
N LYS A 120 -11.27 -0.15 -4.77
CA LYS A 120 -12.24 0.51 -5.65
C LYS A 120 -13.27 1.29 -4.85
N GLY A 121 -13.40 2.58 -5.14
CA GLY A 121 -14.34 3.48 -4.46
C GLY A 121 -13.82 4.11 -3.17
N ALA A 122 -12.57 3.83 -2.76
CA ALA A 122 -11.91 4.60 -1.71
C ALA A 122 -11.69 6.06 -2.18
N ILE A 123 -11.93 7.02 -1.28
CA ILE A 123 -11.61 8.43 -1.47
C ILE A 123 -10.09 8.61 -1.53
N TRP A 124 -9.39 7.88 -0.67
CA TRP A 124 -7.94 7.74 -0.64
C TRP A 124 -7.57 6.39 -0.01
N SER A 125 -6.41 5.87 -0.37
CA SER A 125 -5.85 4.62 0.14
C SER A 125 -4.34 4.70 0.17
N PHE A 126 -3.72 4.18 1.23
CA PHE A 126 -2.28 4.10 1.38
C PHE A 126 -1.87 2.70 1.77
N ASN A 127 -0.84 2.17 1.09
CA ASN A 127 -0.29 0.86 1.34
C ASN A 127 1.20 0.98 1.69
N PHE A 128 1.53 0.90 2.99
CA PHE A 128 2.91 0.98 3.46
C PHE A 128 3.48 -0.39 3.82
N PHE A 129 4.78 -0.55 3.61
CA PHE A 129 5.56 -1.74 3.94
C PHE A 129 6.78 -1.35 4.77
N PHE A 130 6.91 -1.93 5.96
CA PHE A 130 8.04 -1.76 6.86
C PHE A 130 8.89 -3.02 6.82
N TYR A 131 10.06 -2.93 6.18
CA TYR A 131 10.92 -4.07 5.95
C TYR A 131 12.20 -4.01 6.78
N ASN A 132 12.39 -5.00 7.65
CA ASN A 132 13.66 -5.21 8.34
C ASN A 132 14.47 -6.32 7.65
N ARG A 133 15.59 -5.93 7.06
CA ARG A 133 16.51 -6.83 6.34
C ARG A 133 17.17 -7.89 7.21
N LYS A 134 17.50 -7.55 8.46
CA LYS A 134 18.19 -8.46 9.38
C LYS A 134 17.23 -9.55 9.86
N LEU A 135 15.99 -9.16 10.15
CA LEU A 135 14.92 -10.07 10.56
C LEU A 135 14.26 -10.80 9.38
N LYS A 136 14.48 -10.33 8.14
CA LYS A 136 13.79 -10.80 6.92
C LYS A 136 12.28 -10.76 7.10
N ARG A 137 11.79 -9.70 7.73
CA ARG A 137 10.39 -9.54 8.13
C ARG A 137 9.83 -8.27 7.53
N VAL A 138 8.62 -8.37 6.99
CA VAL A 138 7.86 -7.26 6.44
C VAL A 138 6.57 -7.13 7.24
N VAL A 139 6.21 -5.91 7.62
CA VAL A 139 4.86 -5.58 8.09
C VAL A 139 4.21 -4.69 7.02
N SER A 140 3.04 -5.10 6.54
CA SER A 140 2.19 -4.24 5.70
C SER A 140 1.21 -3.50 6.60
N PHE A 141 1.06 -2.20 6.37
CA PHE A 141 0.07 -1.35 7.01
C PHE A 141 -0.72 -0.62 5.93
N ARG A 142 -2.01 -0.93 5.85
CA ARG A 142 -2.94 -0.36 4.87
C ARG A 142 -3.99 0.45 5.60
N PHE A 143 -4.29 1.64 5.11
CA PHE A 143 -5.40 2.45 5.61
C PHE A 143 -5.99 3.29 4.48
N CYS A 144 -7.30 3.41 4.49
CA CYS A 144 -8.10 4.01 3.43
C CYS A 144 -9.33 4.69 4.03
N CYS A 145 -10.02 5.48 3.21
CA CYS A 145 -11.30 6.07 3.58
C CYS A 145 -12.32 5.86 2.49
N PHE A 146 -13.53 5.52 2.90
CA PHE A 146 -14.68 5.35 2.02
C PHE A 146 -15.76 6.37 2.35
N SER A 147 -16.54 6.72 1.32
CA SER A 147 -17.78 7.45 1.52
C SER A 147 -18.88 6.48 1.96
N ASN A 148 -19.50 6.75 3.11
CA ASN A 148 -20.68 6.01 3.55
C ASN A 148 -21.88 6.17 2.59
N LEU A 149 -21.86 7.18 1.71
CA LEU A 149 -22.89 7.35 0.68
C LEU A 149 -22.84 6.27 -0.42
N VAL A 150 -21.69 5.62 -0.57
CA VAL A 150 -21.42 4.61 -1.62
C VAL A 150 -21.35 3.20 -1.02
N ALA A 151 -21.00 3.07 0.27
CA ALA A 151 -20.93 1.80 0.98
C ALA A 151 -22.27 1.03 1.01
N GLU A 152 -23.40 1.74 1.03
CA GLU A 152 -24.73 1.11 0.92
C GLU A 152 -25.01 0.49 -0.46
N GLY A 153 -24.32 0.94 -1.51
CA GLY A 153 -24.48 0.42 -2.88
C GLY A 153 -23.55 -0.74 -3.23
N PHE A 154 -22.33 -0.78 -2.66
CA PHE A 154 -21.34 -1.84 -2.96
C PHE A 154 -21.54 -3.12 -2.14
N LEU A 155 -22.09 -3.04 -0.92
CA LEU A 155 -22.42 -4.22 -0.10
C LEU A 155 -23.57 -5.06 -0.69
N MET A 156 -24.23 -4.59 -1.75
CA MET A 156 -25.35 -5.27 -2.42
C MET A 156 -24.94 -5.98 -3.70
N ASP A 157 -23.71 -5.79 -4.22
CA ASP A 157 -23.30 -6.35 -5.52
C ASP A 157 -22.55 -7.70 -5.39
N ASP A 158 -22.01 -8.00 -4.22
CA ASP A 158 -21.21 -9.23 -3.99
C ASP A 158 -22.06 -10.45 -3.58
N SER A 159 -23.40 -10.34 -3.59
CA SER A 159 -24.32 -11.45 -3.30
C SER A 159 -25.05 -12.02 -4.53
N SER A 160 -24.67 -11.64 -5.76
CA SER A 160 -25.32 -12.16 -6.99
C SER A 160 -24.59 -13.37 -7.59
N TYR A 161 -24.18 -14.32 -6.75
CA TYR A 161 -23.99 -15.71 -7.17
C TYR A 161 -25.09 -16.59 -6.58
N GLU A 162 -26.36 -16.18 -6.72
CA GLU A 162 -27.48 -17.12 -6.61
C GLU A 162 -27.53 -17.92 -7.92
N GLU A 163 -26.78 -19.02 -7.94
CA GLU A 163 -27.32 -20.34 -8.25
C GLU A 163 -28.39 -20.39 -9.38
N ASP A 164 -27.97 -20.19 -10.64
CA ASP A 164 -28.73 -20.65 -11.83
C ASP A 164 -28.63 -22.20 -11.93
N GLY A 165 -29.04 -22.89 -10.86
CA GLY A 165 -28.93 -24.34 -10.68
C GLY A 165 -30.26 -25.09 -10.67
N GLU A 166 -31.41 -24.41 -10.65
CA GLU A 166 -32.71 -25.07 -10.45
C GLU A 166 -33.76 -24.54 -11.42
N ILE A 167 -33.67 -24.89 -12.71
CA ILE A 167 -34.70 -24.50 -13.69
C ILE A 167 -35.47 -25.68 -14.31
N PHE A 168 -35.13 -26.94 -14.09
CA PHE A 168 -35.92 -28.07 -14.63
C PHE A 168 -35.90 -29.40 -13.84
N ASP A 169 -35.87 -29.38 -12.49
CA ASP A 169 -35.98 -30.63 -11.69
C ASP A 169 -37.42 -31.09 -11.39
N ASP A 170 -38.44 -30.49 -12.04
CA ASP A 170 -39.85 -30.88 -11.85
C ASP A 170 -40.61 -31.08 -13.18
N MET A 171 -40.02 -31.85 -14.09
CA MET A 171 -40.74 -32.45 -15.22
C MET A 171 -40.69 -33.98 -15.15
N ASP A 172 -41.49 -34.54 -14.25
CA ASP A 172 -41.95 -35.94 -14.32
C ASP A 172 -43.50 -35.98 -14.36
N MET A 173 -44.05 -36.09 -15.59
CA MET A 173 -45.13 -37.04 -15.99
C MET A 173 -45.47 -36.91 -17.48
#